data_AF-A0A383CBF6-F1
#
_entry.id   AF-A0A383CBF6-F1
#
_cell.length_a   1.000
_cell.length_b   1.000
_cell.length_c   1.000
_cell.angle_alpha   90.00
_cell.angle_beta   90.00
_cell.angle_gamma   90.00
#
_symmetry.space_group_name_H-M   'P 1'
#
loop_
_entity.id
_entity.type
_entity.pdbx_description
1 polymer ?
#
loop_
_entity_poly.entity_id
_entity_poly.type
_entity_poly.pdbx_seq_one_letter_code
_entity_poly.pdbx_strand_id
1 'polypeptide(L)' 'VGASGASREAFVAVIDLKTGKDIWTEKLPTKPIKGGAAIDKSGRILVSLTDGRVVCFEKE' A
#
# COMPACT_ATOMS: atom_id res chain seq x y z
N VAL A 1 21.30 4.34 -9.19
CA VAL A 1 21.80 3.90 -7.86
C VAL A 1 20.69 3.08 -7.19
N GLY A 2 20.71 1.74 -7.33
CA GLY A 2 20.96 0.76 -6.25
C GLY A 2 19.67 0.48 -5.45
N ALA A 3 19.05 -0.70 -5.47
CA ALA A 3 19.60 -1.98 -5.02
C ALA A 3 19.02 -3.20 -5.79
N SER A 4 19.94 -4.03 -6.29
CA SER A 4 19.98 -5.51 -6.20
C SER A 4 18.69 -6.28 -5.91
N GLY A 5 18.27 -7.11 -6.87
CA GLY A 5 18.15 -8.58 -6.75
C GLY A 5 17.26 -9.24 -5.67
N ALA A 6 16.69 -8.51 -4.72
CA ALA A 6 15.73 -9.05 -3.77
C ALA A 6 14.32 -8.85 -4.32
N SER A 7 13.53 -9.92 -4.41
CA SER A 7 12.09 -9.83 -4.64
C SER A 7 11.47 -9.10 -3.44
N ARG A 8 11.36 -7.78 -3.51
CA ARG A 8 10.57 -7.02 -2.55
C ARG A 8 9.11 -7.33 -2.82
N GLU A 9 8.44 -7.92 -1.84
CA GLU A 9 7.00 -8.11 -1.89
C GLU A 9 6.34 -6.72 -1.93
N ALA A 10 5.29 -6.60 -2.75
CA ALA A 10 4.50 -5.39 -2.78
C ALA A 10 3.73 -5.25 -1.46
N PHE A 11 3.67 -4.05 -0.90
CA PHE A 11 2.96 -3.78 0.33
C PHE A 11 2.30 -2.40 0.28
N VAL A 12 1.35 -2.18 1.18
CA VAL A 12 0.81 -0.88 1.53
C VAL A 12 1.08 -0.63 3.01
N ALA A 13 1.43 0.60 3.38
CA ALA A 13 1.70 0.98 4.75
C ALA A 13 0.99 2.29 5.09
N VAL A 14 0.55 2.41 6.33
CA VAL A 14 0.08 3.67 6.91
C VAL A 14 1.14 4.15 7.88
N ILE A 15 1.63 5.37 7.68
CA ILE A 15 2.76 5.93 8.41
C ILE A 15 2.29 7.08 9.28
N ASP A 16 2.69 7.08 10.55
CA ASP A 16 2.50 8.22 11.44
C ASP A 16 3.41 9.37 10.98
N LEU A 17 2.82 10.50 10.59
CA LEU A 17 3.55 11.63 10.03
C LEU A 17 4.42 12.39 11.06
N LYS A 18 4.15 12.25 12.37
CA LYS A 18 4.92 12.93 13.41
C LYS A 18 6.20 12.18 13.74
N THR A 19 6.11 10.85 13.77
CA THR A 19 7.18 9.96 14.23
C THR A 19 7.90 9.25 13.08
N GLY A 20 7.30 9.19 11.90
CA GLY A 20 7.80 8.44 10.74
C GLY A 20 7.70 6.92 10.89
N LYS A 21 6.97 6.43 11.89
CA LYS A 21 6.81 4.99 12.14
C LYS A 21 5.59 4.43 11.41
N ASP A 22 5.70 3.21 10.92
CA ASP A 22 4.56 2.45 10.41
C ASP A 22 3.55 2.24 11.53
N ILE A 23 2.30 2.68 11.32
CA ILE A 23 1.15 2.34 12.14
C ILE A 23 0.77 0.88 11.85
N TRP A 24 0.73 0.52 10.56
CA TRP A 24 0.57 -0.85 10.10
C TRP A 24 1.08 -1.00 8.65
N THR A 25 1.35 -2.25 8.27
CA THR A 25 1.80 -2.64 6.93
C THR A 25 1.12 -3.94 6.50
N GLU A 26 0.59 -3.97 5.28
CA GLU A 26 -0.09 -5.14 4.71
C GLU A 26 0.54 -5.54 3.38
N LYS A 27 0.69 -6.85 3.17
CA LYS A 27 1.22 -7.40 1.92
C LYS A 27 0.15 -7.32 0.83
N LEU A 28 0.57 -6.93 -0.36
CA LEU A 28 -0.29 -6.93 -1.54
C LEU A 28 -0.11 -8.23 -2.33
N PRO A 29 -1.19 -8.79 -2.87
CA PRO A 29 -1.12 -10.05 -3.61
C PRO A 29 -0.48 -9.88 -5.00
N THR A 30 -0.34 -8.63 -5.48
CA THR A 30 0.46 -8.27 -6.66
C THR A 30 0.89 -6.80 -6.57
N LYS A 31 1.62 -6.31 -7.57
CA LYS A 31 2.12 -4.93 -7.59
C LYS A 31 0.97 -3.92 -7.68
N PRO A 32 1.05 -2.80 -6.95
CA PRO A 32 0.10 -1.70 -7.12
C PRO A 32 0.38 -0.94 -8.41
N ILE A 33 -0.66 -0.35 -8.99
CA ILE A 33 -0.54 0.62 -10.08
C ILE A 33 0.02 1.92 -9.49
N LYS A 34 0.99 2.54 -10.18
CA LYS A 34 1.52 3.85 -9.76
C LYS A 34 0.41 4.89 -9.78
N GLY A 35 0.21 5.60 -8.66
CA GLY A 35 -0.89 6.55 -8.51
C GLY A 35 -2.28 5.89 -8.37
N GLY A 36 -2.35 4.56 -8.27
CA GLY A 36 -3.60 3.81 -8.11
C GLY A 36 -4.10 3.71 -6.68
N ALA A 37 -3.57 4.51 -5.75
CA ALA A 37 -4.00 4.56 -4.36
C ALA A 37 -4.92 5.76 -4.13
N ALA A 38 -6.03 5.54 -3.41
CA ALA A 38 -6.96 6.58 -3.01
C ALA A 38 -7.45 6.35 -1.57
N ILE A 39 -7.87 7.43 -0.91
CA ILE A 39 -8.48 7.37 0.42
C ILE A 39 -9.85 8.03 0.32
N ASP A 40 -10.88 7.36 0.83
CA ASP A 40 -12.23 7.92 0.85
C ASP A 40 -12.52 8.76 2.11
N LYS A 41 -13.73 9.32 2.19
CA LYS A 41 -14.14 10.15 3.33
C LYS A 41 -14.19 9.39 4.66
N SER A 42 -14.40 8.09 4.64
CA SER A 42 -14.42 7.24 5.83
C SER A 42 -13.01 6.78 6.24
N GLY A 43 -11.98 7.15 5.48
CA GLY A 43 -10.60 6.74 5.74
C GLY A 43 -10.27 5.34 5.20
N ARG A 44 -11.12 4.75 4.36
CA ARG A 44 -10.80 3.47 3.70
C ARG A 44 -9.78 3.72 2.60
N ILE A 45 -8.80 2.82 2.49
CA ILE A 45 -7.71 2.91 1.53
C ILE A 45 -8.00 1.95 0.38
N LEU A 46 -8.16 2.49 -0.83
CA LEU A 46 -8.34 1.72 -2.05
C LEU A 46 -7.02 1.65 -2.80
N VAL A 47 -6.63 0.46 -3.25
CA VAL A 47 -5.41 0.24 -4.04
C VAL A 47 -5.73 -0.57 -5.30
N SER A 48 -5.53 0.04 -6.46
CA SER A 48 -5.62 -0.64 -7.75
C SER A 48 -4.35 -1.43 -8.04
N LEU A 49 -4.51 -2.68 -8.42
CA LEU A 49 -3.42 -3.65 -8.62
C LEU A 49 -3.22 -3.96 -10.11
N THR A 50 -2.00 -4.38 -10.49
CA THR A 50 -1.64 -4.62 -11.90
C THR A 50 -2.35 -5.82 -12.53
N ASP A 51 -3.03 -6.64 -11.75
CA ASP A 51 -3.80 -7.79 -12.22
C ASP A 51 -5.31 -7.49 -12.35
N GLY A 52 -5.71 -6.22 -12.26
CA GLY A 52 -7.09 -5.78 -12.42
C GLY A 52 -7.92 -5.81 -11.14
N ARG A 53 -7.37 -6.27 -10.00
CA ARG A 53 -8.06 -6.17 -8.71
C ARG A 53 -7.99 -4.75 -8.14
N VAL A 54 -9.03 -4.37 -7.40
CA VAL A 54 -9.01 -3.23 -6.47
C VAL A 54 -9.22 -3.80 -5.08
N VAL A 55 -8.26 -3.59 -4.18
CA VAL A 55 -8.36 -4.01 -2.78
C VAL A 55 -8.71 -2.81 -1.90
N CYS A 56 -9.45 -3.05 -0.83
CA CYS A 56 -9.86 -2.05 0.15
C CYS A 56 -9.35 -2.46 1.52
N PHE A 57 -8.70 -1.52 2.22
CA PHE A 57 -8.27 -1.67 3.59
C PHE A 57 -9.03 -0.68 4.46
N GLU A 58 -9.52 -1.15 5.60
CA GLU A 58 -10.08 -0.31 6.64
C GLU A 58 -9.46 -0.69 7.98
N LYS A 59 -9.46 0.25 8.91
CA LYS A 59 -9.03 -0.02 10.27
C LYS A 59 -10.25 -0.48 11.06
N GLU A 60 -10.15 -1.62 11.73
CA GLU A 60 -11.08 -1.98 12.83
C GLU A 60 -10.96 -1.01 14.01
#